data_AF-A0A3D1LHR3-F1
#
_entry.id   AF-A0A3D1LHR3-F1
#
_cell.length_a   1.000
_cell.length_b   1.000
_cell.length_c   1.000
_cell.angle_alpha   90.00
_cell.angle_beta   90.00
_cell.angle_gamma   90.00
#
_symmetry.space_group_name_H-M   'P 1'
#
loop_
_entity.id
_entity.type
_entity.pdbx_description
1 polymer ?
#
loop_
_entity_poly.entity_id
_entity_poly.type
_entity_poly.pdbx_seq_one_letter_code
_entity_poly.pdbx_strand_id
1 'polypeptide(L)'
;GLPGSSGGMIVSFGIIFFAYSTILGWAYYGEKCMEYLMGVRALMPYRLVYSVCVAIGATVKLDLVWNFADVMNGLMAIPNLIGLLGLSGVIVAETNRFMEQRRVK
;
A
#
# COMPACT_ATOMS: atom_id res chain seq x y z
N GLY A 1 4.93 -27.30 12.95
CA GLY A 1 4.70 -25.99 13.59
C GLY A 1 4.99 -26.13 15.07
N LEU A 2 5.62 -25.13 15.69
CA LEU A 2 5.94 -25.19 17.13
C LEU A 2 4.68 -25.53 17.94
N PRO A 3 4.65 -26.64 18.68
CA PRO A 3 3.48 -27.05 19.46
C PRO A 3 3.36 -26.19 20.74
N GLY A 4 2.12 -25.93 21.16
CA GLY A 4 1.81 -25.28 22.45
C GLY A 4 1.50 -23.79 22.35
N SER A 5 0.80 -23.28 23.37
CA SER A 5 0.33 -21.89 23.54
C SER A 5 1.36 -20.79 23.19
N SER A 6 2.65 -21.07 23.31
CA SER A 6 3.75 -20.19 22.95
C SER A 6 3.80 -19.84 21.45
N GLY A 7 3.48 -20.79 20.55
CA GLY A 7 3.45 -20.54 19.11
C GLY A 7 2.34 -19.55 18.71
N GLY A 8 1.15 -19.71 19.30
CA GLY A 8 0.03 -18.80 19.10
C GLY A 8 0.30 -17.38 19.60
N MET A 9 1.00 -17.24 20.73
CA MET A 9 1.42 -15.92 21.25
C MET A 9 2.40 -15.23 20.30
N ILE A 10 3.43 -15.93 19.82
CA ILE A 10 4.42 -15.35 18.89
C ILE A 10 3.75 -14.88 17.60
N VAL A 11 2.86 -15.71 17.03
CA VAL A 11 2.12 -15.34 15.81
C VAL A 11 1.20 -14.14 16.07
N SER A 12 0.52 -14.09 17.21
CA SER A 12 -0.36 -12.97 17.56
C SER A 12 0.41 -11.66 17.68
N PHE A 13 1.54 -11.64 18.41
CA PHE A 13 2.40 -10.47 18.48
C PHE A 13 2.95 -10.07 17.11
N GLY A 14 3.40 -11.04 16.30
CA GLY A 14 3.87 -10.79 14.94
C GLY A 14 2.81 -10.15 14.04
N ILE A 15 1.57 -10.66 14.09
CA ILE A 15 0.44 -10.11 13.32
C ILE A 15 0.11 -8.69 13.76
N ILE A 16 0.16 -8.37 15.06
CA ILE A 16 -0.10 -7.00 15.55
C ILE A 16 0.91 -6.02 14.93
N PHE A 17 2.21 -6.33 15.00
CA PHE A 17 3.25 -5.46 14.42
C PHE A 17 3.16 -5.39 12.90
N PHE A 18 2.88 -6.51 12.23
CA PHE A 18 2.74 -6.57 10.77
C PHE A 18 1.50 -5.82 10.26
N ALA A 19 0.36 -5.97 10.92
CA ALA A 19 -0.85 -5.24 10.61
C ALA A 19 -0.64 -3.74 10.83
N TYR A 20 0.01 -3.36 11.94
CA TYR A 20 0.32 -1.96 12.23
C TYR A 20 1.21 -1.31 11.17
N SER A 21 2.31 -1.96 10.77
CA SER A 21 3.20 -1.43 9.72
C SER A 21 2.49 -1.33 8.37
N THR A 22 1.62 -2.29 8.06
CA THR A 22 0.81 -2.29 6.84
C THR A 22 -0.18 -1.12 6.85
N ILE A 23 -0.93 -0.92 7.95
CA ILE A 23 -1.88 0.19 8.08
C ILE A 23 -1.18 1.54 7.90
N LEU A 24 0.03 1.72 8.47
CA LEU A 24 0.80 2.95 8.28
C LEU A 24 1.27 3.13 6.83
N GLY A 25 1.72 2.06 6.18
CA GLY A 25 2.12 2.10 4.77
C GLY A 25 0.97 2.56 3.87
N TRP A 26 -0.20 1.95 4.02
CA TRP A 26 -1.40 2.31 3.26
C TRP A 26 -1.91 3.73 3.57
N ALA A 27 -1.79 4.19 4.82
CA ALA A 27 -2.10 5.57 5.19
C ALA A 27 -1.24 6.55 4.39
N TYR A 28 0.08 6.32 4.35
CA TYR A 28 1.02 7.17 3.63
C TYR A 28 0.79 7.16 2.11
N TYR A 29 0.55 5.99 1.51
CA TYR A 29 0.26 5.91 0.08
C TYR A 29 -0.99 6.72 -0.27
N GLY A 30 -2.07 6.58 0.51
CA GLY A 30 -3.27 7.35 0.27
C GLY A 30 -3.13 8.84 0.56
N GLU A 31 -2.29 9.24 1.54
CA GLU A 31 -1.91 10.65 1.73
C GLU A 31 -1.27 11.24 0.49
N LYS A 32 -0.37 10.51 -0.17
CA LYS A 32 0.28 10.97 -1.40
C LYS A 32 -0.67 11.06 -2.58
N CYS A 33 -1.59 10.11 -2.72
CA CYS A 33 -2.66 10.20 -3.70
C CYS A 33 -3.57 11.42 -3.43
N MET A 34 -3.90 11.67 -2.16
CA MET A 34 -4.74 12.80 -1.77
C MET A 34 -4.04 14.15 -1.97
N GLU A 35 -2.75 14.21 -1.66
CA GLU A 35 -1.89 15.38 -1.92
C GLU A 35 -1.84 15.69 -3.42
N TYR A 36 -1.73 14.66 -4.27
CA TYR A 36 -1.75 14.84 -5.73
C TYR A 36 -3.09 15.37 -6.24
N LEU A 37 -4.21 14.92 -5.69
CA LEU A 37 -5.56 15.29 -6.16
C LEU A 37 -6.06 16.62 -5.59
N MET A 38 -5.88 16.86 -4.29
CA MET A 38 -6.49 17.99 -3.56
C MET A 38 -5.45 18.90 -2.88
N GLY A 39 -4.16 18.61 -3.04
CA GLY A 39 -3.08 19.40 -2.46
C GLY A 39 -2.85 19.14 -0.97
N VAL A 40 -1.86 19.85 -0.41
CA VAL A 40 -1.34 19.61 0.95
C VAL A 40 -2.38 19.88 2.06
N ARG A 41 -3.38 20.71 1.77
CA ARG A 41 -4.42 21.10 2.75
C ARG A 41 -5.35 19.94 3.11
N ALA A 42 -5.43 18.90 2.27
CA ALA A 42 -6.30 17.75 2.49
C ALA A 42 -5.68 16.63 3.35
N LEU A 43 -4.39 16.72 3.73
CA LEU A 43 -3.73 15.63 4.49
C LEU A 43 -4.30 15.44 5.89
N MET A 44 -4.56 16.53 6.62
CA MET A 44 -5.12 16.47 7.97
C MET A 44 -6.52 15.82 8.02
N PRO A 45 -7.50 16.24 7.19
CA PRO A 45 -8.79 15.56 7.15
C PRO A 45 -8.67 14.11 6.65
N TYR A 46 -7.76 13.82 5.72
CA TYR A 46 -7.50 12.44 5.27
C TYR A 46 -7.03 11.54 6.41
N ARG A 47 -6.05 11.98 7.21
CA ARG A 47 -5.56 11.23 8.38
C ARG A 47 -6.67 10.90 9.37
N LEU A 48 -7.53 11.88 9.67
CA LEU A 48 -8.64 11.69 10.58
C LEU A 48 -9.64 10.66 10.05
N VAL A 49 -10.04 10.78 8.78
CA VAL A 49 -10.96 9.85 8.13
C VAL A 49 -10.36 8.45 8.09
N TYR A 50 -9.09 8.33 7.70
CA TYR A 50 -8.40 7.04 7.63
C TYR A 50 -8.36 6.34 8.99
N SER A 51 -8.02 7.04 10.08
CA SER A 51 -8.02 6.47 11.42
C SER A 51 -9.40 5.96 11.85
N VAL A 52 -10.47 6.70 11.55
CA VAL A 52 -11.85 6.25 11.83
C VAL A 52 -12.22 5.04 10.98
N CYS A 53 -11.86 5.03 9.69
CA CYS A 53 -12.08 3.89 8.80
C CYS A 53 -11.37 2.63 9.27
N VAL A 54 -10.14 2.73 9.81
CA VAL A 54 -9.41 1.59 10.38
C VAL A 54 -10.15 1.02 11.60
N ALA A 55 -10.64 1.89 12.49
CA ALA A 55 -11.42 1.46 13.66
C ALA A 55 -12.72 0.75 13.25
N ILE A 56 -13.43 1.28 12.24
CA ILE A 56 -14.64 0.65 11.69
C ILE A 56 -14.29 -0.68 11.01
N GLY A 57 -13.21 -0.72 10.22
CA GLY A 57 -12.77 -1.90 9.50
C GLY A 57 -12.48 -3.10 10.41
N ALA A 58 -12.03 -2.85 11.64
CA ALA A 58 -11.86 -3.89 12.66
C ALA A 58 -13.18 -4.56 13.12
N THR A 59 -14.33 -3.93 12.85
CA THR A 59 -15.67 -4.42 13.21
C THR A 59 -16.46 -5.03 12.05
N VAL A 60 -15.99 -4.83 10.81
CA VAL A 60 -16.66 -5.29 9.59
C VAL A 60 -16.29 -6.75 9.29
N LYS A 61 -17.18 -7.47 8.59
CA LYS A 61 -16.93 -8.85 8.15
C LYS A 61 -15.69 -8.93 7.25
N LEU A 62 -14.81 -9.87 7.56
CA LEU A 62 -13.53 -10.07 6.87
C LEU A 62 -13.72 -10.29 5.35
N ASP A 63 -14.69 -11.11 4.94
CA ASP A 63 -14.96 -11.38 3.51
C ASP A 63 -15.38 -10.12 2.75
N LEU A 64 -16.13 -9.21 3.39
CA LEU A 64 -16.51 -7.95 2.77
C LEU A 64 -15.28 -7.05 2.57
N VAL A 65 -14.39 -7.00 3.56
CA VAL A 65 -13.14 -6.23 3.49
C VAL A 65 -12.24 -6.77 2.39
N TRP A 66 -12.07 -8.09 2.28
CA TRP A 66 -11.26 -8.71 1.21
C TRP A 66 -11.84 -8.44 -0.17
N ASN A 67 -13.14 -8.70 -0.37
CA ASN A 67 -13.79 -8.43 -1.66
C ASN A 67 -13.69 -6.96 -2.07
N PHE A 68 -13.88 -6.04 -1.11
CA PHE A 68 -13.72 -4.62 -1.38
C PHE A 68 -12.28 -4.25 -1.74
N ALA A 69 -11.29 -4.78 -0.99
CA ALA A 69 -9.88 -4.55 -1.25
C ALA A 69 -9.45 -5.08 -2.64
N ASP A 70 -9.91 -6.27 -3.03
CA ASP A 70 -9.57 -6.87 -4.32
C ASP A 70 -10.14 -6.06 -5.49
N VAL A 71 -11.38 -5.57 -5.39
CA VAL A 71 -11.96 -4.69 -6.41
C VAL A 71 -11.21 -3.37 -6.51
N MET A 72 -10.88 -2.72 -5.38
CA MET A 72 -10.12 -1.47 -5.38
C MET A 72 -8.70 -1.64 -5.91
N ASN A 73 -8.01 -2.73 -5.53
CA ASN A 73 -6.68 -3.05 -6.04
C ASN A 73 -6.71 -3.37 -7.54
N GLY A 74 -7.74 -4.08 -8.01
CA GLY A 74 -7.95 -4.29 -9.45
C GLY A 74 -8.11 -2.98 -10.20
N LEU A 75 -8.96 -2.07 -9.71
CA LEU A 75 -9.15 -0.74 -10.30
C LEU A 75 -7.87 0.11 -10.28
N MET A 76 -7.03 -0.01 -9.25
CA MET A 76 -5.74 0.68 -9.18
C MET A 76 -4.69 0.06 -10.12
N ALA A 77 -4.69 -1.27 -10.27
CA ALA A 77 -3.73 -2.00 -11.07
C ALA A 77 -3.94 -1.75 -12.57
N ILE A 78 -5.19 -1.70 -13.04
CA ILE A 78 -5.52 -1.50 -14.47
C ILE A 78 -4.82 -0.27 -15.09
N PRO A 79 -5.02 0.97 -14.60
CA PRO A 79 -4.39 2.15 -15.19
C PRO A 79 -2.86 2.12 -15.05
N ASN A 80 -2.34 1.62 -13.93
CA ASN A 80 -0.89 1.51 -13.72
C ASN A 80 -0.24 0.54 -14.71
N LEU A 81 -0.85 -0.63 -14.94
CA LEU A 81 -0.33 -1.62 -15.88
C LEU A 81 -0.40 -1.13 -17.32
N ILE A 82 -1.48 -0.44 -17.71
CA ILE A 82 -1.58 0.19 -19.03
C ILE A 82 -0.47 1.22 -19.22
N GLY A 83 -0.25 2.10 -18.23
CA GLY A 83 0.82 3.09 -18.24
C GLY A 83 2.21 2.45 -18.31
N LEU A 84 2.44 1.39 -17.54
CA LEU A 84 3.70 0.66 -17.51
C LEU A 84 4.01 0.01 -18.87
N LEU A 85 3.03 -0.62 -19.50
CA LEU A 85 3.19 -1.23 -20.82
C LEU A 85 3.46 -0.16 -21.89
N GLY A 86 2.73 0.95 -21.88
CA GLY A 86 2.94 2.06 -22.81
C GLY A 86 4.29 2.76 -22.63
N LEU A 87 4.77 2.89 -21.39
CA LEU A 87 6.05 3.53 -21.06
C LEU A 87 7.23 2.55 -20.97
N SER A 88 7.01 1.26 -21.25
CA SER A 88 8.05 0.22 -21.13
C SER A 88 9.31 0.56 -21.92
N GLY A 89 9.18 1.12 -23.13
CA GLY A 89 10.32 1.58 -23.93
C GLY A 89 11.10 2.73 -23.29
N VAL A 90 10.40 3.69 -22.66
CA VAL A 90 11.02 4.82 -21.95
C VAL A 90 11.79 4.32 -20.72
N ILE A 91 11.21 3.39 -19.96
CA ILE A 91 11.85 2.81 -18.78
C ILE A 91 13.13 2.08 -19.15
N VAL A 92 13.13 1.30 -20.25
CA VAL A 92 14.33 0.60 -20.72
C VAL A 92 15.42 1.59 -21.14
N ALA A 93 15.07 2.64 -21.88
CA ALA A 93 16.01 3.68 -22.29
C ALA A 93 16.64 4.40 -21.08
N GLU A 94 15.82 4.80 -20.10
CA GLU A 94 16.29 5.45 -18.87
C GLU A 94 17.14 4.52 -18.00
N THR A 95 16.77 3.23 -17.92
CA THR A 95 17.55 2.22 -17.19
C THR A 95 18.94 2.05 -17.80
N ASN A 96 19.03 1.95 -19.13
CA ASN A 96 20.31 1.85 -19.83
C ASN A 96 21.18 3.10 -19.59
N ARG A 97 20.58 4.29 -19.68
CA ARG A 97 21.27 5.56 -19.40
C ARG A 97 21.81 5.63 -17.97
N PHE A 98 21.01 5.21 -16.98
CA PHE A 98 21.42 5.17 -15.58
C PHE A 98 22.58 4.18 -15.35
N MET A 99 22.54 3.01 -15.99
CA MET A 99 23.61 2.02 -15.90
C MET A 99 24.91 2.50 -16.53
N GLU A 100 24.85 3.20 -17.68
CA GLU A 100 26.01 3.84 -18.29
C GLU A 100 26.62 4.91 -17.36
N GLN A 101 25.80 5.78 -16.77
CA GLN A 101 26.26 6.79 -15.81
C GLN A 101 26.93 6.18 -14.56
N ARG A 102 26.42 5.06 -14.04
CA ARG A 102 27.07 4.35 -12.92
C ARG A 102 28.37 3.66 -13.31
N ARG A 103 28.59 3.34 -14.59
CA ARG A 103 29.77 2.63 -15.08
C ARG A 103 30.94 3.55 -15.40
N VAL A 104 30.66 4.82 -15.66
CA VAL A 104 31.66 5.89 -15.93
C VAL A 104 32.20 6.50 -14.63
N LYS A 105 31.58 6.18 -13.47
CA LYS A 105 32.04 6.55 -12.12
C LYS A 105 32.82 5.42 -11.47
#